data_AF-A0A7I9XFJ4-F1
#
_entry.id   AF-A0A7I9XFJ4-F1
#
_cell.length_a   1.000
_cell.length_b   1.000
_cell.length_c   1.000
_cell.angle_alpha   90.00
_cell.angle_beta   90.00
_cell.angle_gamma   90.00
#
_symmetry.space_group_name_H-M   'P 1'
#
loop_
_entity.id
_entity.type
_entity.pdbx_description
1 polymer ?
#
loop_
_entity_poly.entity_id
_entity_poly.type
_entity_poly.pdbx_seq_one_letter_code
_entity_poly.pdbx_strand_id
1 'polypeptide(L)'
;MATTNVPGAQRYLPDRRTLGALRDAAAGCHGCELYRDATQTVFGEGPSGAPLMLVGEQPGDQEDRQGHPFVGPAGRLLDRAIHDAGIDPELVYVTNAVKHFKFTRREGKRRIHQKPGRTEVVACRPWLIAEIDAVRPQLVVCLGATAAQSLLGAAFRVSTGRGELLNPPTGAKCRPPVLATVHPSAVLRDRSDRRDEAYLAFVDDLRVAAGAVTGEHRLHGAV
;
A
#
# COMPACT_ATOMS: atom_id res chain seq x y z
N MET A 1 -7.75 5.19 -30.83
CA MET A 1 -7.23 5.01 -29.45
C MET A 1 -7.01 3.53 -29.24
N ALA A 2 -5.77 3.05 -29.32
CA ALA A 2 -5.47 1.64 -29.14
C ALA A 2 -5.76 1.25 -27.69
N THR A 3 -6.76 0.39 -27.49
CA THR A 3 -6.98 -0.32 -26.24
C THR A 3 -5.83 -1.30 -26.07
N THR A 4 -4.74 -0.85 -25.44
CA THR A 4 -3.68 -1.76 -24.99
C THR A 4 -4.32 -2.75 -24.03
N ASN A 5 -4.49 -3.98 -24.50
CA ASN A 5 -4.99 -5.09 -23.71
C ASN A 5 -3.92 -5.42 -22.67
N VAL A 6 -3.99 -4.76 -21.52
CA VAL A 6 -3.01 -4.93 -20.44
C VAL A 6 -3.23 -6.34 -19.85
N PRO A 7 -2.29 -7.28 -20.03
CA PRO A 7 -2.50 -8.69 -19.67
C PRO A 7 -2.66 -8.92 -18.16
N GLY A 8 -2.24 -7.95 -17.34
CA GLY A 8 -2.24 -8.05 -15.89
C GLY A 8 -1.07 -8.88 -15.35
N ALA A 9 -0.79 -8.73 -14.06
CA ALA A 9 0.29 -9.42 -13.37
C ALA A 9 0.02 -10.92 -13.12
N GLN A 10 -1.22 -11.39 -13.31
CA GLN A 10 -1.64 -12.75 -12.93
C GLN A 10 -0.77 -13.85 -13.56
N ARG A 11 -0.33 -13.66 -14.81
CA ARG A 11 0.52 -14.63 -15.54
C ARG A 11 1.98 -14.67 -15.09
N TYR A 12 2.40 -13.70 -14.28
CA TYR A 12 3.77 -13.60 -13.76
C TYR A 12 3.88 -14.15 -12.33
N LEU A 13 2.74 -14.52 -11.72
CA LEU A 13 2.76 -15.13 -10.39
C LEU A 13 3.41 -16.53 -10.49
N PRO A 14 4.42 -16.83 -9.66
CA PRO A 14 5.00 -18.16 -9.60
C PRO A 14 4.03 -19.14 -8.93
N ASP A 15 4.24 -20.43 -9.18
CA ASP A 15 3.48 -21.51 -8.53
C ASP A 15 3.73 -21.52 -7.01
N ARG A 16 5.00 -21.38 -6.61
CA ARG A 16 5.40 -21.26 -5.20
C ARG A 16 5.35 -19.79 -4.77
N ARG A 17 4.41 -19.45 -3.88
CA ARG A 17 4.14 -18.06 -3.47
C ARG A 17 4.72 -17.69 -2.10
N THR A 18 5.95 -18.08 -1.83
CA THR A 18 6.72 -17.51 -0.71
C THR A 18 7.13 -16.07 -1.04
N LEU A 19 7.32 -15.21 -0.04
CA LEU A 19 7.74 -13.81 -0.26
C LEU A 19 8.99 -13.67 -1.14
N GLY A 20 10.01 -14.52 -0.95
CA GLY A 20 11.21 -14.54 -1.80
C GLY A 20 10.87 -14.82 -3.26
N ALA A 21 10.22 -15.96 -3.54
CA ALA A 21 9.79 -16.31 -4.90
C ALA A 21 8.88 -15.26 -5.56
N LEU A 22 7.97 -14.63 -4.79
CA LEU A 22 7.13 -13.55 -5.30
C LEU A 22 7.96 -12.32 -5.67
N ARG A 23 8.92 -11.92 -4.83
CA ARG A 23 9.84 -10.80 -5.10
C ARG A 23 10.64 -11.05 -6.36
N ASP A 24 11.24 -12.24 -6.49
CA ASP A 24 12.06 -12.61 -7.64
C ASP A 24 11.24 -12.59 -8.93
N ALA A 25 10.03 -13.14 -8.91
CA ALA A 25 9.14 -13.15 -10.08
C ALA A 25 8.62 -11.74 -10.42
N ALA A 26 8.36 -10.90 -9.42
CA ALA A 26 7.87 -9.54 -9.64
C ALA A 26 8.88 -8.66 -10.38
N ALA A 27 10.19 -8.89 -10.20
CA ALA A 27 11.25 -8.17 -10.89
C ALA A 27 11.19 -8.31 -12.43
N GLY A 28 10.58 -9.38 -12.96
CA GLY A 28 10.36 -9.61 -14.39
C GLY A 28 8.95 -9.27 -14.88
N CYS A 29 8.13 -8.58 -14.09
CA CYS A 29 6.72 -8.37 -14.38
C CYS A 29 6.48 -7.28 -15.45
N HIS A 30 5.99 -7.70 -16.64
CA HIS A 30 5.45 -6.78 -17.66
C HIS A 30 3.92 -6.85 -17.72
N GLY A 31 3.27 -6.83 -16.55
CA GLY A 31 1.82 -6.93 -16.41
C GLY A 31 1.04 -5.66 -16.77
N CYS A 32 1.71 -4.51 -16.83
CA CYS A 32 1.21 -3.21 -17.31
C CYS A 32 2.36 -2.42 -17.94
N GLU A 33 2.12 -1.22 -18.47
CA GLU A 33 3.13 -0.45 -19.20
C GLU A 33 4.19 0.23 -18.31
N LEU A 34 3.96 0.28 -16.99
CA LEU A 34 4.79 1.06 -16.06
C LEU A 34 6.23 0.55 -15.92
N TYR A 35 6.49 -0.73 -16.19
CA TYR A 35 7.85 -1.29 -16.15
C TYR A 35 8.80 -0.64 -17.15
N ARG A 36 8.29 -0.05 -18.24
CA ARG A 36 9.11 0.48 -19.33
C ARG A 36 9.92 1.71 -18.92
N ASP A 37 9.35 2.54 -18.05
CA ASP A 37 9.93 3.82 -17.64
C ASP A 37 10.48 3.82 -16.21
N ALA A 38 9.95 2.94 -15.34
CA ALA A 38 10.46 2.73 -14.00
C ALA A 38 11.90 2.19 -14.03
N THR A 39 12.68 2.45 -12.97
CA THR A 39 14.05 1.90 -12.88
C THR A 39 14.00 0.41 -12.58
N GLN A 40 13.11 0.01 -11.66
CA GLN A 40 12.95 -1.36 -11.21
C GLN A 40 11.60 -1.55 -10.52
N THR A 41 11.24 -2.81 -10.28
CA THR A 41 10.15 -3.16 -9.36
C THR A 41 10.55 -2.81 -7.93
N VAL A 42 9.65 -2.16 -7.19
CA VAL A 42 9.76 -2.02 -5.73
C VAL A 42 8.69 -2.90 -5.11
N PHE A 43 9.13 -4.03 -4.58
CA PHE A 43 8.29 -5.01 -3.91
C PHE A 43 8.07 -4.60 -2.43
N GLY A 44 7.23 -5.35 -1.70
CA GLY A 44 7.04 -5.11 -0.26
C GLY A 44 8.20 -5.64 0.59
N GLU A 45 8.29 -5.18 1.83
CA GLU A 45 9.33 -5.54 2.80
C GLU A 45 8.77 -5.73 4.21
N GLY A 46 9.42 -6.56 5.01
CA GLY A 46 8.97 -6.98 6.33
C GLY A 46 8.89 -8.51 6.46
N PRO A 47 8.61 -9.04 7.66
CA PRO A 47 8.60 -10.47 7.89
C PRO A 47 7.35 -11.14 7.34
N SER A 48 7.48 -12.43 6.99
CA SER A 48 6.30 -13.29 6.85
C SER A 48 5.61 -13.43 8.19
N GLY A 49 4.28 -13.34 8.23
CA GLY A 49 3.51 -13.40 9.48
C GLY A 49 3.40 -12.06 10.21
N ALA A 50 3.84 -10.95 9.62
CA ALA A 50 3.61 -9.62 10.17
C ALA A 50 2.12 -9.40 10.46
N PRO A 51 1.70 -9.10 11.71
CA PRO A 51 0.29 -8.89 12.04
C PRO A 51 -0.31 -7.68 11.31
N LEU A 52 0.51 -6.67 11.02
CA LEU A 52 0.10 -5.47 10.28
C LEU A 52 0.74 -5.44 8.90
N MET A 53 -0.08 -5.16 7.89
CA MET A 53 0.39 -4.87 6.54
C MET A 53 0.00 -3.45 6.12
N LEU A 54 0.96 -2.58 5.86
CA LEU A 54 0.72 -1.22 5.37
C LEU A 54 0.84 -1.17 3.86
N VAL A 55 -0.16 -0.59 3.19
CA VAL A 55 -0.25 -0.55 1.73
C VAL A 55 -0.35 0.90 1.25
N GLY A 56 0.68 1.39 0.56
CA GLY A 56 0.70 2.67 -0.13
C GLY A 56 0.16 2.64 -1.56
N GLU A 57 0.31 3.75 -2.27
CA GLU A 57 -0.14 3.89 -3.66
C GLU A 57 0.79 3.20 -4.67
N GLN A 58 2.02 3.69 -4.76
CA GLN A 58 3.07 3.23 -5.66
C GLN A 58 4.44 3.72 -5.15
N PRO A 59 5.56 3.23 -5.70
CA PRO A 59 6.88 3.73 -5.34
C PRO A 59 7.03 5.18 -5.80
N GLY A 60 7.75 6.00 -5.03
CA GLY A 60 8.16 7.33 -5.42
C GLY A 60 9.53 7.35 -6.09
N ASP A 61 10.07 8.55 -6.27
CA ASP A 61 11.33 8.79 -6.96
C ASP A 61 12.55 8.19 -6.23
N GLN A 62 12.53 8.12 -4.90
CA GLN A 62 13.62 7.54 -4.12
C GLN A 62 13.48 6.03 -4.04
N GLU A 63 12.26 5.55 -3.79
CA GLU A 63 11.91 4.14 -3.72
C GLU A 63 12.28 3.43 -5.03
N ASP A 64 11.90 3.99 -6.18
CA ASP A 64 12.22 3.42 -7.49
C ASP A 64 13.72 3.33 -7.77
N ARG A 65 14.53 4.27 -7.29
CA ARG A 65 16.00 4.18 -7.44
C ARG A 65 16.65 3.20 -6.48
N GLN A 66 16.09 3.07 -5.28
CA GLN A 66 16.69 2.29 -4.21
C GLN A 66 16.17 0.86 -4.14
N GLY A 67 15.00 0.57 -4.72
CA GLY A 67 14.39 -0.76 -4.68
C GLY A 67 13.57 -1.05 -3.42
N HIS A 68 13.46 -0.08 -2.50
CA HIS A 68 12.84 -0.24 -1.18
C HIS A 68 11.57 0.64 -1.05
N PRO A 69 10.47 0.13 -0.46
CA PRO A 69 9.25 0.91 -0.27
C PRO A 69 9.44 1.94 0.86
N PHE A 70 8.81 3.11 0.74
CA PHE A 70 8.78 4.13 1.80
C PHE A 70 10.16 4.56 2.34
N VAL A 71 11.16 4.79 1.48
CA VAL A 71 12.46 5.36 1.88
C VAL A 71 12.54 6.88 1.74
N GLY A 72 11.58 7.47 1.03
CA GLY A 72 11.50 8.91 0.79
C GLY A 72 10.94 9.72 1.97
N PRO A 73 10.64 11.01 1.76
CA PRO A 73 10.08 11.86 2.81
C PRO A 73 8.80 11.32 3.43
N ALA A 74 7.90 10.76 2.62
CA ALA A 74 6.65 10.16 3.08
C ALA A 74 6.88 8.93 3.97
N GLY A 75 7.93 8.17 3.67
CA GLY A 75 8.40 7.07 4.48
C GLY A 75 8.88 7.50 5.85
N ARG A 76 9.75 8.51 5.91
CA ARG A 76 10.20 9.05 7.21
C ARG A 76 9.06 9.56 8.09
N LEU A 77 8.01 10.13 7.49
CA LEU A 77 6.81 10.51 8.26
C LEU A 77 6.03 9.28 8.73
N LEU A 78 5.94 8.24 7.89
CA LEU A 78 5.31 6.98 8.26
C LEU A 78 6.07 6.30 9.42
N ASP A 79 7.39 6.21 9.35
CA ASP A 79 8.23 5.61 10.40
C ASP A 79 8.01 6.30 11.74
N ARG A 80 7.99 7.65 11.73
CA ARG A 80 7.68 8.43 12.93
C ARG A 80 6.27 8.15 13.44
N ALA A 81 5.28 8.06 12.56
CA ALA A 81 3.89 7.80 12.95
C ALA A 81 3.68 6.38 13.50
N ILE A 82 4.39 5.38 12.96
CA ILE A 82 4.43 4.01 13.48
C ILE A 82 4.95 4.01 14.92
N HIS A 83 6.07 4.69 15.16
CA HIS A 83 6.63 4.85 16.50
C HIS A 83 5.69 5.59 17.46
N ASP A 84 5.13 6.74 17.04
CA ASP A 84 4.22 7.55 17.85
C ASP A 84 2.87 6.85 18.14
N ALA A 85 2.51 5.84 17.33
CA ALA A 85 1.37 4.95 17.54
C ALA A 85 1.69 3.75 18.44
N GLY A 86 2.96 3.57 18.86
CA GLY A 86 3.40 2.44 19.69
C GLY A 86 3.46 1.11 18.94
N ILE A 87 3.59 1.16 17.61
CA ILE A 87 3.72 -0.04 16.77
C ILE A 87 5.20 -0.41 16.68
N ASP A 88 5.53 -1.67 16.95
CA ASP A 88 6.86 -2.22 16.67
C ASP A 88 7.06 -2.36 15.15
N PRO A 89 8.02 -1.65 14.53
CA PRO A 89 8.27 -1.74 13.09
C PRO A 89 8.68 -3.14 12.63
N GLU A 90 9.24 -3.99 13.51
CA GLU A 90 9.56 -5.39 13.18
C GLU A 90 8.31 -6.26 12.95
N LEU A 91 7.14 -5.80 13.39
CA LEU A 91 5.86 -6.50 13.23
C LEU A 91 5.05 -5.99 12.02
N VAL A 92 5.67 -5.22 11.13
CA VAL A 92 5.01 -4.57 10.00
C VAL A 92 5.57 -5.09 8.67
N TYR A 93 4.67 -5.43 7.75
CA TYR A 93 5.00 -5.60 6.33
C TYR A 93 4.51 -4.38 5.55
N VAL A 94 5.40 -3.69 4.83
CA VAL A 94 5.08 -2.47 4.09
C VAL A 94 5.19 -2.71 2.60
N THR A 95 4.20 -2.27 1.82
CA THR A 95 4.19 -2.41 0.36
C THR A 95 3.33 -1.34 -0.32
N ASN A 96 3.16 -1.44 -1.64
CA ASN A 96 2.30 -0.55 -2.43
C ASN A 96 1.28 -1.31 -3.29
N ALA A 97 0.16 -0.67 -3.63
CA ALA A 97 -0.84 -1.26 -4.54
C ALA A 97 -0.29 -1.48 -5.96
N VAL A 98 0.63 -0.62 -6.42
CA VAL A 98 1.36 -0.74 -7.69
C VAL A 98 2.86 -0.86 -7.40
N LYS A 99 3.60 -1.69 -8.15
CA LYS A 99 5.02 -2.01 -7.89
C LYS A 99 6.05 -1.25 -8.73
N HIS A 100 5.60 -0.44 -9.69
CA HIS A 100 6.46 0.36 -10.56
C HIS A 100 6.08 1.83 -10.45
N PHE A 101 7.08 2.72 -10.43
CA PHE A 101 6.85 4.15 -10.31
C PHE A 101 6.32 4.73 -11.62
N LYS A 102 5.10 5.26 -11.58
CA LYS A 102 4.54 6.07 -12.66
C LYS A 102 4.92 7.54 -12.49
N PHE A 103 5.58 8.10 -13.50
CA PHE A 103 5.99 9.50 -13.49
C PHE A 103 6.01 10.09 -14.89
N THR A 104 6.00 11.42 -14.95
CA THR A 104 6.37 12.20 -16.14
C THR A 104 7.69 12.91 -15.90
N ARG A 105 8.37 13.28 -16.98
CA ARG A 105 9.54 14.17 -16.93
C ARG A 105 9.07 15.57 -17.33
N ARG A 106 9.33 16.57 -16.49
CA ARG A 106 9.26 17.99 -16.88
C ARG A 106 10.67 18.42 -17.26
N GLU A 107 10.80 19.40 -18.16
CA GLU A 107 12.06 19.98 -18.65
C GLU A 107 13.27 19.70 -17.73
N GLY A 108 14.18 18.85 -18.21
CA GLY A 108 15.31 18.33 -17.44
C GLY A 108 15.12 16.91 -16.91
N LYS A 109 15.85 16.57 -15.83
CA LYS A 109 15.92 15.21 -15.25
C LYS A 109 14.91 14.93 -14.13
N ARG A 110 14.07 15.89 -13.78
CA ARG A 110 13.16 15.78 -12.62
C ARG A 110 11.98 14.87 -12.95
N ARG A 111 11.81 13.80 -12.16
CA ARG A 111 10.66 12.89 -12.24
C ARG A 111 9.51 13.42 -11.38
N ILE A 112 8.34 13.56 -12.00
CA ILE A 112 7.11 14.04 -11.36
C ILE A 112 6.16 12.87 -11.25
N HIS A 113 5.87 12.47 -10.02
CA HIS A 113 4.91 11.42 -9.71
C HIS A 113 3.56 11.65 -10.39
N GLN A 114 3.02 10.61 -11.03
CA GLN A 114 1.68 10.59 -11.60
C GLN A 114 0.87 9.47 -10.95
N LYS A 115 -0.34 9.78 -10.48
CA LYS A 115 -1.22 8.78 -9.87
C LYS A 115 -1.45 7.59 -10.83
N PRO A 116 -1.36 6.33 -10.37
CA PRO A 116 -1.70 5.19 -11.22
C PRO A 116 -3.21 5.19 -11.51
N GLY A 117 -3.55 4.92 -12.76
CA GLY A 117 -4.92 4.76 -13.22
C GLY A 117 -5.50 3.42 -12.81
N ARG A 118 -6.83 3.29 -12.92
CA ARG A 118 -7.56 2.06 -12.53
C ARG A 118 -7.01 0.81 -13.24
N THR A 119 -6.67 0.91 -14.52
CA THR A 119 -6.11 -0.21 -15.30
C THR A 119 -4.80 -0.71 -14.70
N GLU A 120 -3.91 0.18 -14.27
CA GLU A 120 -2.61 -0.18 -13.69
C GLU A 120 -2.80 -0.80 -12.29
N VAL A 121 -3.69 -0.24 -11.48
CA VAL A 121 -4.04 -0.79 -10.16
C VAL A 121 -4.62 -2.20 -10.30
N VAL A 122 -5.58 -2.40 -11.21
CA VAL A 122 -6.18 -3.72 -11.46
C VAL A 122 -5.15 -4.70 -12.01
N ALA A 123 -4.27 -4.25 -12.91
CA ALA A 123 -3.21 -5.07 -13.47
C ALA A 123 -2.19 -5.51 -12.41
N CYS A 124 -1.85 -4.65 -11.44
CA CYS A 124 -0.86 -4.95 -10.40
C CYS A 124 -1.44 -5.68 -9.18
N ARG A 125 -2.76 -5.59 -8.96
CA ARG A 125 -3.47 -6.22 -7.83
C ARG A 125 -3.14 -7.70 -7.58
N PRO A 126 -2.88 -8.57 -8.58
CA PRO A 126 -2.45 -9.94 -8.32
C PRO A 126 -1.21 -10.05 -7.41
N TRP A 127 -0.25 -9.12 -7.51
CA TRP A 127 0.89 -9.07 -6.59
C TRP A 127 0.47 -8.74 -5.17
N LEU A 128 -0.36 -7.71 -4.99
CA LEU A 128 -0.84 -7.31 -3.66
C LEU A 128 -1.62 -8.45 -2.96
N ILE A 129 -2.49 -9.15 -3.70
CA ILE A 129 -3.20 -10.30 -3.15
C ILE A 129 -2.23 -11.43 -2.79
N ALA A 130 -1.25 -11.72 -3.65
CA ALA A 130 -0.25 -12.74 -3.36
C ALA A 130 0.62 -12.40 -2.15
N GLU A 131 0.95 -11.12 -1.93
CA GLU A 131 1.63 -10.66 -0.71
C GLU A 131 0.74 -10.84 0.52
N ILE A 132 -0.54 -10.43 0.46
CA ILE A 132 -1.48 -10.63 1.57
C ILE A 132 -1.59 -12.11 1.93
N ASP A 133 -1.69 -13.00 0.93
CA ASP A 133 -1.77 -14.45 1.13
C ASP A 133 -0.47 -15.04 1.70
N ALA A 134 0.69 -14.50 1.32
CA ALA A 134 2.00 -14.96 1.79
C ALA A 134 2.34 -14.46 3.20
N VAL A 135 2.02 -13.20 3.49
CA VAL A 135 2.25 -12.55 4.79
C VAL A 135 1.23 -13.06 5.82
N ARG A 136 -0.02 -13.26 5.42
CA ARG A 136 -1.16 -13.57 6.30
C ARG A 136 -1.33 -12.56 7.45
N PRO A 137 -1.45 -11.25 7.15
CA PRO A 137 -1.62 -10.24 8.19
C PRO A 137 -2.99 -10.38 8.87
N GLN A 138 -3.07 -9.93 10.11
CA GLN A 138 -4.33 -9.83 10.84
C GLN A 138 -5.14 -8.61 10.40
N LEU A 139 -4.48 -7.53 9.98
CA LEU A 139 -5.09 -6.29 9.50
C LEU A 139 -4.25 -5.68 8.36
N VAL A 140 -4.93 -5.16 7.34
CA VAL A 140 -4.32 -4.37 6.27
C VAL A 140 -4.67 -2.89 6.44
N VAL A 141 -3.67 -2.01 6.53
CA VAL A 141 -3.87 -0.56 6.60
C VAL A 141 -3.58 0.05 5.24
N CYS A 142 -4.61 0.63 4.62
CA CYS A 142 -4.51 1.32 3.34
C CYS A 142 -4.16 2.79 3.54
N LEU A 143 -2.95 3.16 3.13
CA LEU A 143 -2.45 4.53 3.16
C LEU A 143 -2.93 5.26 1.90
N GLY A 144 -4.06 5.96 2.02
CA GLY A 144 -4.65 6.76 0.96
C GLY A 144 -5.62 6.03 0.03
N ALA A 145 -6.24 6.80 -0.86
CA ALA A 145 -7.39 6.36 -1.65
C ALA A 145 -7.06 5.23 -2.64
N THR A 146 -5.90 5.26 -3.28
CA THR A 146 -5.54 4.24 -4.28
C THR A 146 -5.38 2.87 -3.64
N ALA A 147 -4.68 2.78 -2.50
CA ALA A 147 -4.55 1.55 -1.72
C ALA A 147 -5.93 1.04 -1.29
N ALA A 148 -6.74 1.91 -0.67
CA ALA A 148 -8.06 1.54 -0.17
C ALA A 148 -8.98 1.06 -1.29
N GLN A 149 -9.06 1.77 -2.41
CA GLN A 149 -9.89 1.40 -3.56
C GLN A 149 -9.41 0.11 -4.25
N SER A 150 -8.13 -0.23 -4.15
CA SER A 150 -7.60 -1.48 -4.71
C SER A 150 -8.16 -2.74 -4.02
N LEU A 151 -8.51 -2.62 -2.72
CA LEU A 151 -9.02 -3.71 -1.89
C LEU A 151 -10.52 -3.61 -1.61
N LEU A 152 -11.02 -2.41 -1.30
CA LEU A 152 -12.41 -2.14 -0.91
C LEU A 152 -13.32 -1.75 -2.08
N GLY A 153 -12.75 -1.54 -3.27
CA GLY A 153 -13.49 -1.19 -4.48
C GLY A 153 -13.51 0.31 -4.80
N ALA A 154 -13.84 0.62 -6.06
CA ALA A 154 -13.67 1.97 -6.62
C ALA A 154 -14.56 3.06 -5.99
N ALA A 155 -15.66 2.67 -5.33
CA ALA A 155 -16.58 3.60 -4.68
C ALA A 155 -16.08 4.08 -3.30
N PHE A 156 -15.08 3.41 -2.72
CA PHE A 156 -14.59 3.73 -1.39
C PHE A 156 -13.97 5.14 -1.33
N ARG A 157 -14.28 5.87 -0.25
CA ARG A 157 -13.76 7.22 0.00
C ARG A 157 -13.09 7.28 1.38
N VAL A 158 -11.78 7.53 1.38
CA VAL A 158 -11.00 7.68 2.62
C VAL A 158 -11.50 8.84 3.48
N SER A 159 -12.00 9.91 2.88
CA SER A 159 -12.51 11.08 3.62
C SER A 159 -13.69 10.78 4.54
N THR A 160 -14.44 9.71 4.28
CA THR A 160 -15.64 9.35 5.06
C THR A 160 -15.49 8.04 5.85
N GLY A 161 -14.51 7.20 5.52
CA GLY A 161 -14.31 5.89 6.16
C GLY A 161 -12.88 5.68 6.67
N ARG A 162 -12.18 6.76 7.04
CA ARG A 162 -10.85 6.64 7.66
C ARG A 162 -10.97 6.27 9.14
N GLY A 163 -10.01 5.48 9.64
CA GLY A 163 -9.96 5.06 11.04
C GLY A 163 -10.95 3.96 11.43
N GLU A 164 -11.82 3.54 10.52
CA GLU A 164 -12.78 2.46 10.74
C GLU A 164 -12.19 1.09 10.36
N LEU A 165 -12.50 0.07 11.16
CA LEU A 165 -12.20 -1.33 10.83
C LEU A 165 -13.29 -1.87 9.90
N LEU A 166 -12.93 -2.16 8.67
CA LEU A 166 -13.85 -2.60 7.63
C LEU A 166 -13.59 -4.06 7.29
N ASN A 167 -14.64 -4.87 7.32
CA ASN A 167 -14.57 -6.21 6.77
C ASN A 167 -14.67 -6.13 5.24
N PRO A 168 -13.77 -6.77 4.48
CA PRO A 168 -13.94 -6.90 3.04
C PRO A 168 -15.30 -7.55 2.71
N PRO A 169 -15.98 -7.11 1.64
CA PRO A 169 -17.26 -7.70 1.26
C PRO A 169 -17.12 -9.19 0.93
N THR A 170 -18.20 -9.96 1.12
CA THR A 170 -18.24 -11.39 0.80
C THR A 170 -17.78 -11.64 -0.64
N GLY A 171 -16.77 -12.51 -0.80
CA GLY A 171 -16.16 -12.80 -2.11
C GLY A 171 -15.01 -11.87 -2.53
N ALA A 172 -14.63 -10.90 -1.69
CA ALA A 172 -13.40 -10.14 -1.89
C ALA A 172 -12.17 -11.05 -1.89
N LYS A 173 -11.17 -10.69 -2.71
CA LYS A 173 -9.89 -11.40 -2.74
C LYS A 173 -9.04 -11.12 -1.49
N CYS A 174 -9.26 -9.96 -0.85
CA CYS A 174 -8.67 -9.63 0.45
C CYS A 174 -9.52 -10.26 1.54
N ARG A 175 -8.90 -11.09 2.39
CA ARG A 175 -9.56 -11.74 3.52
C ARG A 175 -9.46 -10.99 4.85
N PRO A 176 -8.30 -10.42 5.25
CA PRO A 176 -8.23 -9.75 6.54
C PRO A 176 -9.06 -8.45 6.54
N PRO A 177 -9.51 -7.98 7.72
CA PRO A 177 -10.02 -6.63 7.91
C PRO A 177 -9.09 -5.59 7.29
N VAL A 178 -9.68 -4.46 6.92
CA VAL A 178 -8.97 -3.32 6.32
C VAL A 178 -9.29 -2.06 7.10
N LEU A 179 -8.27 -1.28 7.42
CA LEU A 179 -8.41 0.09 7.89
C LEU A 179 -7.90 1.03 6.81
N ALA A 180 -8.65 2.08 6.49
CA ALA A 180 -8.17 3.12 5.58
C ALA A 180 -7.73 4.36 6.36
N THR A 181 -6.70 5.04 5.87
CA THR A 181 -6.25 6.32 6.42
C THR A 181 -5.68 7.22 5.32
N VAL A 182 -5.28 8.44 5.67
CA VAL A 182 -4.60 9.36 4.75
C VAL A 182 -3.25 8.80 4.34
N HIS A 183 -2.77 9.17 3.14
CA HIS A 183 -1.41 8.85 2.77
C HIS A 183 -0.43 9.81 3.48
N PRO A 184 0.73 9.35 3.99
CA PRO A 184 1.72 10.20 4.66
C PRO A 184 2.16 11.42 3.84
N SER A 185 2.21 11.28 2.51
CA SER A 185 2.53 12.40 1.62
C SER A 185 1.48 13.52 1.61
N ALA A 186 0.22 13.24 1.97
CA ALA A 186 -0.81 14.27 2.10
C ALA A 186 -0.52 15.15 3.31
N VAL A 187 -0.18 14.55 4.46
CA VAL A 187 0.24 15.25 5.68
C VAL A 187 1.51 16.09 5.42
N LEU A 188 2.48 15.55 4.68
CA LEU A 188 3.70 16.30 4.31
C LEU A 188 3.45 17.48 3.38
N ARG A 189 2.43 17.40 2.55
CA ARG A 189 2.08 18.46 1.58
C ARG A 189 1.12 19.48 2.17
N ASP A 190 0.55 19.21 3.35
CA ASP A 190 -0.22 20.21 4.07
C ASP A 190 0.67 21.42 4.39
N ARG A 191 0.14 22.61 4.08
CA ARG A 191 0.77 23.92 4.27
C ARG A 191 -0.09 24.82 5.16
N SER A 192 -1.21 24.29 5.65
CA SER A 192 -2.04 24.98 6.62
C SER A 192 -1.45 24.86 8.03
N ASP A 193 -2.00 25.66 8.93
CA ASP A 193 -1.81 25.58 10.38
C ASP A 193 -2.29 24.26 10.99
N ARG A 194 -3.15 23.52 10.28
CA ARG A 194 -3.72 22.23 10.73
C ARG A 194 -2.86 21.00 10.43
N ARG A 195 -1.64 21.18 9.91
CA ARG A 195 -0.76 20.06 9.57
C ARG A 195 -0.49 19.15 10.78
N ASP A 196 -0.33 19.71 11.96
CA ASP A 196 -0.05 18.94 13.17
C ASP A 196 -1.30 18.18 13.64
N GLU A 197 -2.49 18.75 13.52
CA GLU A 197 -3.76 18.05 13.73
C GLU A 197 -3.92 16.88 12.75
N ALA A 198 -3.58 17.09 11.47
CA ALA A 198 -3.62 16.05 10.45
C ALA A 198 -2.61 14.92 10.74
N TYR A 199 -1.44 15.24 11.30
CA TYR A 199 -0.47 14.25 11.74
C TYR A 199 -0.98 13.45 12.94
N LEU A 200 -1.52 14.11 13.97
CA LEU A 200 -2.08 13.44 15.15
C LEU A 200 -3.24 12.52 14.76
N ALA A 201 -4.15 13.00 13.90
CA ALA A 201 -5.24 12.18 13.39
C ALA A 201 -4.73 10.96 12.61
N PHE A 202 -3.62 11.08 11.87
CA PHE A 202 -3.00 9.95 11.18
C PHE A 202 -2.41 8.93 12.18
N VAL A 203 -1.76 9.41 13.24
CA VAL A 203 -1.27 8.55 14.33
C VAL A 203 -2.42 7.85 15.04
N ASP A 204 -3.55 8.52 15.29
CA ASP A 204 -4.72 7.91 15.94
C ASP A 204 -5.32 6.77 15.12
N ASP A 205 -5.39 6.89 13.80
CA ASP A 205 -5.81 5.77 12.93
C ASP A 205 -4.85 4.57 13.05
N LEU A 206 -3.54 4.82 13.19
CA LEU A 206 -2.54 3.76 13.40
C LEU A 206 -2.67 3.12 14.79
N ARG A 207 -3.08 3.88 15.82
CA ARG A 207 -3.39 3.33 17.15
C ARG A 207 -4.59 2.39 17.12
N VAL A 208 -5.64 2.74 16.36
CA VAL A 208 -6.76 1.81 16.12
C VAL A 208 -6.26 0.52 15.47
N ALA A 209 -5.37 0.62 14.47
CA ALA A 209 -4.78 -0.54 13.83
C ALA A 209 -3.95 -1.40 14.81
N ALA A 210 -3.16 -0.76 15.69
CA ALA A 210 -2.38 -1.44 16.72
C ALA A 210 -3.29 -2.21 17.70
N GLY A 211 -4.32 -1.56 18.25
CA GLY A 211 -5.27 -2.19 19.18
C GLY A 211 -6.05 -3.36 18.58
N ALA A 212 -6.29 -3.33 17.25
CA ALA A 212 -6.96 -4.42 16.55
C ALA A 212 -6.12 -5.71 16.50
N VAL A 213 -4.78 -5.61 16.44
CA VAL A 213 -3.89 -6.77 16.34
C VAL A 213 -3.33 -7.25 17.68
N THR A 214 -3.30 -6.40 18.70
CA THR A 214 -2.89 -6.78 20.08
C THR A 214 -4.02 -7.47 20.86
N GLY A 215 -5.25 -7.46 20.35
CA GLY A 215 -6.39 -8.18 20.93
C GLY A 215 -7.30 -7.34 21.83
N GLU A 216 -7.04 -6.05 22.00
CA GLU A 216 -7.85 -5.14 22.83
C GLU A 216 -9.25 -4.88 22.22
N HIS A 217 -9.44 -5.11 20.93
CA HIS A 217 -10.72 -4.94 20.23
C HIS A 217 -11.48 -6.23 19.86
N ARG A 218 -11.09 -7.40 20.38
CA ARG A 218 -11.79 -8.68 20.09
C ARG A 218 -13.22 -8.81 20.66
N LEU A 219 -13.80 -7.75 21.24
CA LEU A 219 -15.06 -7.82 21.99
C LEU A 219 -16.34 -7.40 21.24
N HIS A 220 -16.32 -7.02 19.97
CA HIS A 220 -17.57 -6.65 19.27
C HIS A 220 -17.67 -7.29 17.88
N GLY A 221 -18.19 -8.52 17.82
CA GLY A 221 -18.49 -9.14 16.52
C GLY A 221 -18.91 -10.61 16.50
N ALA A 222 -19.27 -11.21 17.64
CA ALA A 222 -19.92 -12.52 17.67
C ALA A 222 -21.32 -12.39 18.24
N VAL A 223 -22.29 -12.13 17.37
CA VAL A 223 -23.70 -12.49 17.57
C VAL A 223 -24.25 -12.95 16.22
#